data_AF-A0A955X5Y3-F1
#
_entry.id   AF-A0A955X5Y3-F1
#
_cell.length_a   1.000
_cell.length_b   1.000
_cell.length_c   1.000
_cell.angle_alpha   90.00
_cell.angle_beta   90.00
_cell.angle_gamma   90.00
#
_symmetry.space_group_name_H-M   'P 1'
#
loop_
_entity.id
_entity.type
_entity.pdbx_description
1 polymer ?
#
loop_
_entity_poly.entity_id
_entity_poly.type
_entity_poly.pdbx_seq_one_letter_code
_entity_poly.pdbx_strand_id
1 'polypeptide(L)'
;MMRSRDLTTTLGILTLGGTVACATVDPSANLYEARRAQLQAKESEAPERAPDRMLKAERYLAAAEAEHEDDPQSDDEKHYAYLATRTYDLARAEARTALLEEDKATMTRLYAEGNEAL
;
A
#
# COMPACT_ATOMS: atom_id res chain seq x y z
N MET A 1 48.25 6.05 68.89
CA MET A 1 47.58 4.92 68.22
C MET A 1 47.45 5.26 66.74
N MET A 2 48.25 4.59 65.90
CA MET A 2 48.21 4.65 64.43
C MET A 2 46.94 3.95 63.92
N ARG A 3 46.32 4.49 62.86
CA ARG A 3 45.57 3.68 61.91
C ARG A 3 45.90 4.13 60.49
N SER A 4 46.51 3.19 59.80
CA SER A 4 46.99 3.18 58.43
C SER A 4 45.87 3.13 57.40
N ARG A 5 46.16 3.75 56.24
CA ARG A 5 45.93 3.34 54.84
C ARG A 5 44.61 2.64 54.47
N ASP A 6 43.94 3.10 53.42
CA ASP A 6 43.98 2.43 52.10
C ASP A 6 43.24 3.24 51.02
N LEU A 7 43.98 3.60 49.96
CA LEU A 7 43.47 4.00 48.65
C LEU A 7 42.78 2.78 48.03
N THR A 8 41.49 2.86 47.72
CA THR A 8 40.80 1.84 46.93
C THR A 8 39.99 2.46 45.79
N THR A 9 40.46 2.16 44.60
CA THR A 9 39.95 2.40 43.25
C THR A 9 38.49 1.95 43.08
N THR A 10 37.54 2.87 42.89
CA THR A 10 36.21 2.54 42.37
C THR A 10 36.17 2.75 40.85
N LEU A 11 36.37 1.62 40.19
CA LEU A 11 36.14 1.33 38.79
C LEU A 11 34.65 1.37 38.46
N GLY A 12 34.29 2.08 37.38
CA GLY A 12 33.23 1.69 36.45
C GLY A 12 31.78 2.01 36.83
N ILE A 13 31.12 2.83 35.98
CA ILE A 13 29.89 2.48 35.26
C ILE A 13 29.90 3.37 34.01
N LEU A 14 30.32 2.77 32.89
CA LEU A 14 30.13 3.33 31.56
C LEU A 14 28.66 3.08 31.20
N THR A 15 27.83 4.11 31.30
CA THR A 15 26.44 4.07 30.82
C THR A 15 26.44 3.89 29.31
N LEU A 16 26.39 2.64 28.84
CA LEU A 16 25.98 2.31 27.48
C LEU A 16 24.52 2.73 27.32
N GLY A 17 24.31 3.95 26.85
CA GLY A 17 23.04 4.41 26.29
C GLY A 17 22.78 3.64 25.02
N GLY A 18 22.20 2.45 25.16
CA GLY A 18 21.64 1.70 24.04
C GLY A 18 20.44 2.45 23.50
N THR A 19 20.65 3.28 22.49
CA THR A 19 19.56 3.69 21.61
C THR A 19 19.09 2.44 20.90
N VAL A 20 17.99 1.87 21.38
CA VAL A 20 17.19 0.91 20.61
C VAL A 20 16.68 1.69 19.40
N ALA A 21 17.47 1.73 18.33
CA ALA A 21 16.96 2.10 17.04
C ALA A 21 15.91 1.04 16.71
N CYS A 22 14.64 1.43 16.72
CA CYS A 22 13.57 0.64 16.14
C CYS A 22 14.00 0.36 14.70
N ALA A 23 14.55 -0.83 14.45
CA ALA A 23 14.91 -1.27 13.11
C ALA A 23 13.60 -1.62 12.39
N THR A 24 12.89 -0.61 11.91
CA THR A 24 11.79 -0.81 10.97
C THR A 24 12.41 -1.25 9.65
N VAL A 25 12.12 -2.47 9.21
CA VAL A 25 12.56 -2.95 7.91
C VAL A 25 11.70 -2.27 6.85
N ASP A 26 12.33 -1.73 5.81
CA ASP A 26 11.61 -1.07 4.73
C ASP A 26 10.75 -2.07 3.93
N PRO A 27 9.56 -1.69 3.47
CA PRO A 27 8.74 -2.54 2.63
C PRO A 27 9.43 -2.86 1.30
N SER A 28 9.03 -3.96 0.67
CA SER A 28 9.45 -4.24 -0.70
C SER A 28 8.97 -3.14 -1.65
N ALA A 29 9.67 -3.00 -2.78
CA ALA A 29 9.24 -2.11 -3.85
C ALA A 29 7.82 -2.45 -4.35
N ASN A 30 7.45 -3.74 -4.32
CA ASN A 30 6.11 -4.18 -4.72
C ASN A 30 5.05 -3.68 -3.74
N LEU A 31 5.28 -3.79 -2.42
CA LEU A 31 4.34 -3.32 -1.41
C LEU A 31 4.19 -1.79 -1.46
N TYR A 32 5.29 -1.07 -1.66
CA TYR A 32 5.23 0.37 -1.91
C TYR A 32 4.36 0.70 -3.13
N GLU A 33 4.54 0.00 -4.25
CA GLU A 33 3.74 0.22 -5.46
C GLU A 33 2.27 -0.16 -5.26
N ALA A 34 1.98 -1.24 -4.53
CA ALA A 34 0.61 -1.66 -4.23
C ALA A 34 -0.15 -0.61 -3.42
N ARG A 35 0.50 0.00 -2.42
CA ARG A 35 -0.05 1.14 -1.66
C ARG A 35 -0.34 2.34 -2.55
N ARG A 36 0.57 2.65 -3.49
CA ARG A 36 0.33 3.73 -4.48
C ARG A 36 -0.84 3.40 -5.42
N ALA A 37 -0.91 2.18 -5.91
CA ALA A 37 -1.99 1.72 -6.80
C ALA A 37 -3.35 1.79 -6.09
N GLN A 38 -3.42 1.45 -4.80
CA GLN A 38 -4.62 1.62 -3.99
C GLN A 38 -5.09 3.08 -3.96
N LEU A 39 -4.18 4.03 -3.65
CA LEU A 39 -4.51 5.45 -3.60
C LEU A 39 -5.06 5.93 -4.94
N GLN A 40 -4.37 5.61 -6.04
CA GLN A 40 -4.81 5.97 -7.39
C GLN A 40 -6.16 5.34 -7.77
N ALA A 41 -6.43 4.11 -7.32
CA ALA A 41 -7.70 3.44 -7.58
C ALA A 41 -8.84 4.07 -6.77
N LYS A 42 -8.60 4.39 -5.50
CA LYS A 42 -9.59 5.07 -4.63
C LYS A 42 -9.96 6.47 -5.12
N GLU A 43 -9.02 7.17 -5.77
CA GLU A 43 -9.24 8.49 -6.37
C GLU A 43 -9.88 8.44 -7.78
N SER A 44 -10.14 7.24 -8.30
CA SER A 44 -10.77 7.03 -9.60
C SER A 44 -12.24 6.62 -9.47
N GLU A 45 -12.91 6.30 -10.58
CA GLU A 45 -14.26 5.72 -10.56
C GLU A 45 -14.30 4.22 -10.19
N ALA A 46 -13.14 3.59 -9.96
CA ALA A 46 -13.06 2.17 -9.60
C ALA A 46 -13.90 1.73 -8.39
N PRO A 47 -14.02 2.50 -7.29
CA PRO A 47 -14.85 2.12 -6.15
C PRO A 47 -16.33 1.96 -6.51
N GLU A 48 -16.84 2.76 -7.44
CA GLU A 48 -18.25 2.76 -7.82
C GLU A 48 -18.51 1.79 -8.97
N ARG A 49 -17.60 1.71 -9.94
CA ARG A 49 -17.80 0.98 -11.20
C ARG A 49 -17.20 -0.41 -11.22
N ALA A 50 -16.22 -0.71 -10.37
CA ALA A 50 -15.57 -2.02 -10.26
C ALA A 50 -15.39 -2.49 -8.79
N PRO A 51 -16.45 -2.46 -7.95
CA PRO A 51 -16.34 -2.69 -6.51
C PRO A 51 -15.82 -4.09 -6.14
N ASP A 52 -16.23 -5.13 -6.87
CA ASP A 52 -15.78 -6.50 -6.61
C ASP A 52 -14.27 -6.66 -6.81
N ARG A 53 -13.74 -5.98 -7.84
CA ARG A 53 -12.31 -6.01 -8.16
C ARG A 53 -11.52 -5.16 -7.17
N MET A 54 -12.06 -4.03 -6.73
CA MET A 54 -11.49 -3.23 -5.63
C MET A 54 -11.35 -4.06 -4.35
N LEU A 55 -12.43 -4.75 -3.94
CA LEU A 55 -12.40 -5.61 -2.75
C LEU A 55 -11.36 -6.73 -2.87
N LYS A 56 -11.23 -7.34 -4.06
CA LYS A 56 -10.21 -8.36 -4.31
C LYS A 56 -8.79 -7.79 -4.19
N ALA A 57 -8.54 -6.61 -4.73
CA ALA A 57 -7.25 -5.94 -4.63
C ALA A 57 -6.90 -5.59 -3.17
N GLU A 58 -7.88 -5.12 -2.40
CA GLU A 58 -7.72 -4.82 -0.97
C GLU A 58 -7.35 -6.05 -0.16
N ARG A 59 -7.94 -7.21 -0.46
CA ARG A 59 -7.58 -8.48 0.19
C ARG A 59 -6.13 -8.89 -0.08
N TYR A 60 -5.64 -8.70 -1.31
CA TYR A 60 -4.24 -8.97 -1.63
C TYR A 60 -3.30 -7.98 -0.96
N LEU A 61 -3.66 -6.70 -0.92
CA LEU A 61 -2.85 -5.70 -0.22
C LEU A 61 -2.78 -6.01 1.29
N ALA A 62 -3.91 -6.36 1.91
CA ALA A 62 -3.94 -6.76 3.32
C ALA A 62 -3.09 -8.00 3.59
N ALA A 63 -3.08 -8.98 2.69
CA ALA A 63 -2.18 -10.14 2.79
C ALA A 63 -0.71 -9.72 2.69
N ALA A 64 -0.35 -8.84 1.75
CA ALA A 64 1.01 -8.32 1.62
C ALA A 64 1.45 -7.53 2.86
N GLU A 65 0.55 -6.74 3.46
CA GLU A 65 0.85 -5.99 4.69
C GLU A 65 1.04 -6.93 5.89
N ALA A 66 0.25 -7.99 5.99
CA ALA A 66 0.44 -9.01 7.01
C ALA A 66 1.78 -9.75 6.87
N GLU A 67 2.15 -10.14 5.64
CA GLU A 67 3.47 -10.75 5.38
C GLU A 67 4.62 -9.78 5.70
N HIS A 68 4.45 -8.48 5.41
CA HIS A 68 5.45 -7.48 5.77
C HIS A 68 5.64 -7.33 7.29
N GLU A 69 4.58 -7.50 8.07
CA GLU A 69 4.65 -7.46 9.53
C GLU A 69 5.35 -8.69 10.13
N ASP A 70 5.21 -9.86 9.49
CA ASP A 70 5.78 -11.15 9.96
C ASP A 70 7.19 -11.42 9.39
N ASP A 71 7.35 -11.35 8.07
CA ASP A 71 8.62 -11.53 7.34
C ASP A 71 8.79 -10.42 6.27
N PRO A 72 9.29 -9.24 6.66
CA PRO A 72 9.51 -8.14 5.74
C PRO A 72 10.38 -8.54 4.55
N GLN A 73 9.94 -8.14 3.36
CA GLN A 73 10.58 -8.42 2.07
C GLN A 73 10.59 -9.90 1.67
N SER A 74 9.72 -10.72 2.29
CA SER A 74 9.50 -12.10 1.85
C SER A 74 9.01 -12.19 0.41
N ASP A 75 9.14 -13.37 -0.19
CA ASP A 75 8.62 -13.60 -1.54
C ASP A 75 7.09 -13.57 -1.57
N ASP A 76 6.43 -13.93 -0.46
CA ASP A 76 4.98 -13.84 -0.30
C ASP A 76 4.52 -12.38 -0.19
N GLU A 77 5.21 -11.51 0.55
CA GLU A 77 4.95 -10.06 0.57
C GLU A 77 4.98 -9.50 -0.86
N LYS A 78 6.06 -9.80 -1.59
CA LYS A 78 6.24 -9.33 -2.97
C LYS A 78 5.17 -9.88 -3.89
N HIS A 79 4.78 -11.14 -3.72
CA HIS A 79 3.79 -11.82 -4.56
C HIS A 79 2.39 -11.23 -4.35
N TYR A 80 1.93 -11.13 -3.11
CA TYR A 80 0.62 -10.53 -2.80
C TYR A 80 0.57 -9.06 -3.20
N ALA A 81 1.65 -8.31 -2.97
CA ALA A 81 1.72 -6.91 -3.39
C ALA A 81 1.63 -6.78 -4.92
N TYR A 82 2.31 -7.65 -5.68
CA TYR A 82 2.18 -7.68 -7.14
C TYR A 82 0.73 -7.96 -7.59
N LEU A 83 0.07 -8.94 -6.98
CA LEU A 83 -1.33 -9.26 -7.27
C LEU A 83 -2.25 -8.08 -6.94
N ALA A 84 -2.03 -7.39 -5.81
CA ALA A 84 -2.78 -6.21 -5.42
C ALA A 84 -2.64 -5.10 -6.48
N THR A 85 -1.42 -4.74 -6.86
CA THR A 85 -1.15 -3.72 -7.90
C THR A 85 -1.88 -4.05 -9.19
N ARG A 86 -1.73 -5.27 -9.71
CA ARG A 86 -2.39 -5.67 -10.97
C ARG A 86 -3.91 -5.68 -10.86
N THR A 87 -4.45 -6.01 -9.70
CA THR A 87 -5.89 -6.03 -9.50
C THR A 87 -6.45 -4.60 -9.41
N TYR A 88 -5.74 -3.65 -8.79
CA TYR A 88 -6.10 -2.23 -8.82
C TYR A 88 -6.03 -1.63 -10.22
N ASP A 89 -4.97 -1.92 -10.99
CA ASP A 89 -4.83 -1.49 -12.39
C ASP A 89 -6.03 -1.97 -13.22
N LEU A 90 -6.40 -3.23 -13.04
CA LEU A 90 -7.54 -3.85 -13.69
C LEU A 90 -8.88 -3.21 -13.25
N ALA A 91 -9.04 -2.83 -11.98
CA ALA A 91 -10.26 -2.16 -11.50
C ALA A 91 -10.44 -0.78 -12.16
N ARG A 92 -9.33 -0.01 -12.25
CA ARG A 92 -9.33 1.30 -12.92
C ARG A 92 -9.61 1.18 -14.41
N ALA A 93 -9.04 0.17 -15.07
CA ALA A 93 -9.30 -0.08 -16.48
C ALA A 93 -10.78 -0.41 -16.74
N GLU A 94 -11.38 -1.28 -15.93
CA GLU A 94 -12.81 -1.61 -16.03
C GLU A 94 -13.72 -0.41 -15.79
N ALA A 95 -13.43 0.37 -14.75
CA ALA A 95 -14.20 1.58 -14.46
C ALA A 95 -14.16 2.56 -15.64
N ARG A 96 -12.97 2.74 -16.24
CA ARG A 96 -12.82 3.60 -17.41
C ARG A 96 -13.58 3.06 -18.61
N THR A 97 -13.57 1.75 -18.85
CA THR A 97 -14.36 1.14 -19.92
C THR A 97 -15.86 1.36 -19.69
N ALA A 98 -16.35 1.16 -18.47
CA ALA A 98 -17.76 1.38 -18.13
C ALA A 98 -18.19 2.83 -18.41
N LEU A 99 -17.39 3.81 -17.97
CA LEU A 99 -17.65 5.23 -18.22
C LEU A 99 -17.69 5.56 -19.72
N LEU A 100 -16.74 5.03 -20.50
CA LEU A 100 -16.68 5.29 -21.94
C LEU A 100 -17.87 4.69 -22.70
N GLU A 101 -18.40 3.55 -22.27
CA GLU A 101 -19.60 2.96 -22.87
C GLU A 101 -20.85 3.80 -22.54
N GLU A 102 -20.95 4.36 -21.33
CA GLU A 102 -22.02 5.30 -20.96
C GLU A 102 -21.97 6.60 -21.78
N ASP A 103 -20.78 7.17 -21.92
CA ASP A 103 -20.56 8.38 -22.74
C ASP A 103 -20.96 8.12 -24.20
N LYS A 104 -20.54 6.97 -24.76
CA LYS A 104 -20.89 6.58 -26.12
C LYS A 104 -22.39 6.41 -26.30
N ALA A 105 -23.08 5.80 -25.34
CA ALA A 105 -24.54 5.64 -25.38
C ALA A 105 -25.24 7.00 -25.34
N THR A 106 -24.78 7.90 -24.48
CA THR A 106 -25.30 9.27 -24.35
C THR A 106 -25.13 10.06 -25.64
N MET A 107 -23.92 10.04 -26.22
CA MET A 107 -23.64 10.73 -27.48
C MET A 107 -24.48 10.17 -28.64
N THR A 108 -24.62 8.84 -28.72
CA THR A 108 -25.46 8.20 -29.74
C THR A 108 -26.91 8.67 -29.67
N ARG A 109 -27.45 8.79 -28.45
CA ARG A 109 -28.80 9.31 -28.22
C ARG A 109 -28.95 10.76 -28.67
N LEU A 110 -28.02 11.64 -28.29
CA LEU A 110 -28.05 13.05 -28.68
C LEU A 110 -27.97 13.24 -30.20
N TYR A 111 -27.17 12.42 -30.90
CA TYR A 111 -27.11 12.46 -32.36
C TYR A 111 -28.42 12.00 -33.01
N ALA A 112 -29.08 10.98 -32.46
CA ALA A 112 -30.37 10.52 -32.98
C ALA A 112 -31.46 11.60 -32.81
N GLU A 113 -31.60 12.16 -31.60
CA GLU A 113 -32.58 13.21 -31.30
C GLU A 113 -32.35 14.47 -32.14
N GLY A 114 -31.09 14.88 -32.33
CA GLY A 114 -30.75 16.05 -33.17
C GLY A 114 -31.05 15.85 -34.66
N ASN A 115 -30.98 14.62 -35.16
CA ASN A 115 -31.27 14.31 -36.57
C ASN A 115 -32.78 14.20 -36.86
N GLU A 116 -33.62 13.99 -35.85
CA GLU A 116 -35.09 14.02 -35.99
C GLU A 116 -35.67 15.45 -35.94
N ALA A 117 -34.87 16.45 -35.53
CA ALA A 117 -35.30 17.84 -35.40
C ALA A 117 -35.05 18.71 -36.65
N LEU A 118 -34.49 18.13 -37.73
CA LEU A 118 -34.18 18.78 -39.01
C LEU A 118 -35.07 18.26 -40.14
#